data_AF-A0A970X357-F1
#
_entry.id   AF-A0A970X357-F1
#
_cell.length_a   1.000
_cell.length_b   1.000
_cell.length_c   1.000
_cell.angle_alpha   90.00
_cell.angle_beta   90.00
_cell.angle_gamma   90.00
#
_symmetry.space_group_name_H-M   'P 1'
#
loop_
_entity.id
_entity.type
_entity.pdbx_description
1 polymer ?
#
loop_
_entity_poly.entity_id
_entity_poly.type
_entity_poly.pdbx_seq_one_letter_code
_entity_poly.pdbx_strand_id
1 'polypeptide(L)'
;MKKNLFIYAIGALVGLTGFTGCQDMFDIDSDQVINTDDYSLDAPTDSVYSVMGIIHSMQRIADRTILFGELRGELAQLTTSANLDLQALANFTADVENAYNKPQDYYHVIQNCNYFLANVDTALKKRNQPVFIKEFAAVKAFRAWTYLQLAQVYGSVPFITEPINVEKQADPSKYEKKDIQALCDYFIEDLKPFIDTELPGYGSIGGYNSSYFYIPVRLLLGDMCLWTGRYKEAATYYHDYLTHVDAPRPLGTSAVEWYDAMREFDSYSDSWSGVFQSYSGSEHLVIIPMESNKFEGIVSDLVNVFNSTQDNQYYFQATISPAYRELSRQQQNCKVFTYTVDNIIRKDTLYAPAENPWSDDAVGDLRLFSMYTKGTISSPSSSNYSKEYQQISKFGRHVPLYRKTLVYLRYAEAMNRAGFPTTAFSVLKYGLNKDNISLYVDTNEVKAAAGTNLLTWDERYFTVDNTIGIHSRGAGNSAANAFYVIPSLASLNDTINYVENLICDELALESAFEGFRFYDLMRLAMRKEDNAFLATKIAGRKGASQFDQALYNKLLIRDNWFLPLKRE
;
A
#
# COMPACT_ATOMS: atom_id res chain seq x y z
N MET A 1 87.70 21.43 37.32
CA MET A 1 88.18 21.48 35.93
C MET A 1 87.02 21.80 35.01
N LYS A 2 87.25 22.68 34.04
CA LYS A 2 86.30 23.19 33.05
C LYS A 2 85.78 22.08 32.12
N LYS A 3 84.50 22.16 31.73
CA LYS A 3 83.99 22.42 30.35
C LYS A 3 82.50 22.04 30.28
N ASN A 4 81.60 23.04 30.25
CA ASN A 4 80.90 23.60 29.06
C ASN A 4 79.57 22.83 28.80
N LEU A 5 78.38 23.32 29.14
CA LEU A 5 77.62 24.52 28.70
C LEU A 5 76.87 24.32 27.36
N PHE A 6 75.54 24.42 27.46
CA PHE A 6 74.45 24.84 26.53
C PHE A 6 73.26 23.86 26.63
N ILE A 7 72.25 24.10 27.49
CA ILE A 7 71.06 24.99 27.32
C ILE A 7 70.29 24.58 26.04
N TYR A 8 69.08 24.03 26.10
CA TYR A 8 67.82 24.55 26.66
C TYR A 8 67.03 23.45 27.41
N ALA A 9 66.70 23.64 28.69
CA ALA A 9 65.35 24.01 29.19
C ALA A 9 64.27 22.98 28.81
N ILE A 10 64.06 21.93 29.64
CA ILE A 10 63.14 21.87 30.82
C ILE A 10 61.68 21.99 30.37
N GLY A 11 60.74 21.10 30.71
CA GLY A 11 60.68 20.13 31.81
C GLY A 11 59.97 18.84 31.41
N ALA A 12 60.41 17.69 31.92
CA ALA A 12 60.12 17.17 33.26
C ALA A 12 58.69 16.59 33.32
N LEU A 13 58.50 15.30 33.03
CA LEU A 13 58.78 14.09 33.81
C LEU A 13 57.46 13.55 34.42
N VAL A 14 56.95 12.52 33.74
CA VAL A 14 56.48 11.24 34.30
C VAL A 14 55.54 11.29 35.50
N GLY A 15 54.29 10.92 35.22
CA GLY A 15 53.34 10.35 36.18
C GLY A 15 52.37 9.39 35.49
N LEU A 16 52.73 8.10 35.49
CA LEU A 16 51.86 6.92 35.52
C LEU A 16 50.62 6.81 34.59
N THR A 17 50.79 5.99 33.56
CA THR A 17 49.83 4.96 33.08
C THR A 17 48.34 5.29 33.13
N GLY A 18 47.87 5.98 32.09
CA GLY A 18 46.51 5.90 31.58
C GLY A 18 46.61 5.79 30.05
N PHE A 19 45.94 4.81 29.44
CA PHE A 19 45.79 4.74 27.99
C PHE A 19 45.06 6.00 27.51
N THR A 20 45.78 6.96 26.94
CA THR A 20 45.20 8.08 26.20
C THR A 20 44.68 7.53 24.87
N GLY A 21 43.37 7.34 24.80
CA GLY A 21 42.67 7.18 23.53
C GLY A 21 42.92 8.40 22.65
N CYS A 22 43.10 8.18 21.36
CA CYS A 22 43.30 9.21 20.35
C CYS A 22 42.19 10.27 20.44
N GLN A 23 42.50 11.44 20.99
CA GLN A 23 41.60 12.59 21.08
C GLN A 23 41.40 13.30 19.74
N ASP A 24 42.15 12.96 18.69
CA ASP A 24 42.01 13.55 17.35
C ASP A 24 41.19 12.68 16.37
N MET A 25 40.40 11.71 16.86
CA MET A 25 39.46 10.92 16.04
C MET A 25 38.01 11.43 16.15
N PHE A 26 37.75 12.44 16.98
CA PHE A 26 36.40 12.99 17.19
C PHE A 26 36.23 14.47 16.82
N ASP A 27 37.31 15.18 16.46
CA ASP A 27 37.20 16.46 15.75
C ASP A 27 37.24 16.18 14.23
N ILE A 28 36.16 15.55 13.75
CA ILE A 28 35.75 15.78 12.37
C ILE A 28 34.94 17.07 12.42
N ASP A 29 35.56 18.19 12.07
CA ASP A 29 34.84 19.35 11.58
C ASP A 29 34.04 18.87 10.36
N SER A 30 32.81 18.46 10.63
CA SER A 30 31.88 18.02 9.62
C SER A 30 31.23 19.26 9.04
N ASP A 31 31.75 19.73 7.91
CA ASP A 31 31.06 20.66 7.01
C ASP A 31 29.72 20.07 6.46
N GLN A 32 29.26 18.93 6.98
CA GLN A 32 28.01 18.24 6.64
C GLN A 32 27.13 17.90 7.86
N VAL A 33 27.48 18.35 9.07
CA VAL A 33 26.60 18.28 10.25
C VAL A 33 26.22 19.70 10.60
N ILE A 34 25.00 20.08 10.25
CA ILE A 34 24.38 21.31 10.73
C ILE A 34 24.21 21.15 12.24
N ASN A 35 24.92 21.99 13.02
CA ASN A 35 24.76 22.06 14.47
C ASN A 35 23.30 22.37 14.82
N THR A 36 22.72 21.57 15.72
CA THR A 36 21.31 21.58 16.13
C THR A 36 20.86 22.85 16.83
N ASP A 37 21.78 23.73 17.22
CA ASP A 37 21.48 24.93 17.99
C ASP A 37 21.28 26.20 17.12
N ASP A 38 21.57 26.13 15.81
CA ASP A 38 21.51 27.28 14.88
C ASP A 38 20.52 27.09 13.70
N TYR A 39 19.71 26.02 13.67
CA TYR A 39 18.81 25.76 12.54
C TYR A 39 17.37 26.27 12.79
N SER A 40 17.14 27.56 12.54
CA SER A 40 15.78 28.07 12.34
C SER A 40 15.28 27.67 10.94
N LEU A 41 14.15 26.97 10.84
CA LEU A 41 13.46 26.73 9.56
C LEU A 41 12.71 28.01 9.11
N ASP A 42 13.45 29.09 8.87
CA ASP A 42 12.90 30.40 8.50
C ASP A 42 12.98 30.67 6.97
N ALA A 43 13.69 29.83 6.22
CA ALA A 43 13.76 29.90 4.76
C ALA A 43 12.94 28.79 4.05
N PRO A 44 12.27 29.11 2.92
CA PRO A 44 11.55 28.13 2.12
C PRO A 44 12.41 26.93 1.67
N THR A 45 13.70 27.13 1.38
CA THR A 45 14.62 26.07 0.96
C THR A 45 14.84 25.02 2.05
N ASP A 46 14.97 25.45 3.30
CA ASP A 46 15.26 24.58 4.43
C ASP A 46 14.08 23.66 4.78
N SER A 47 12.85 24.15 4.55
CA SER A 47 11.64 23.32 4.65
C SER A 47 11.58 22.22 3.59
N VAL A 48 11.99 22.50 2.34
CA VAL A 48 12.00 21.51 1.26
C VAL A 48 13.03 20.42 1.57
N TYR A 49 14.25 20.79 1.99
CA TYR A 49 15.28 19.82 2.37
C TYR A 49 14.84 18.95 3.55
N SER A 50 14.20 19.54 4.56
CA SER A 50 13.69 18.79 5.72
C SER A 50 12.60 17.79 5.34
N VAL A 51 11.63 18.19 4.51
CA VAL A 51 10.58 17.29 4.00
C VAL A 51 11.17 16.19 3.12
N MET A 52 12.18 16.48 2.29
CA MET A 52 12.88 15.45 1.52
C MET A 52 13.67 14.49 2.40
N GLY A 53 14.26 14.96 3.51
CA GLY A 53 14.89 14.09 4.51
C GLY A 53 13.91 13.12 5.18
N ILE A 54 12.66 13.54 5.39
CA ILE A 54 11.57 12.66 5.87
C ILE A 54 11.24 11.61 4.78
N ILE A 55 11.08 12.02 3.52
CA ILE A 55 10.80 11.09 2.40
C ILE A 55 11.94 10.07 2.25
N HIS A 56 13.20 10.50 2.35
CA HIS A 56 14.35 9.59 2.36
C HIS A 56 14.29 8.59 3.53
N SER A 57 13.82 9.03 4.71
CA SER A 57 13.59 8.12 5.83
C SER A 57 12.46 7.12 5.54
N MET A 58 11.41 7.53 4.84
CA MET A 58 10.32 6.64 4.41
C MET A 58 10.81 5.56 3.42
N GLN A 59 11.81 5.85 2.58
CA GLN A 59 12.41 4.85 1.69
C GLN A 59 12.93 3.62 2.47
N ARG A 60 13.41 3.79 3.72
CA ARG A 60 13.89 2.68 4.58
C ARG A 60 12.79 1.68 4.95
N ILE A 61 11.55 2.12 5.01
CA ILE A 61 10.39 1.30 5.37
C ILE A 61 9.52 0.92 4.16
N ALA A 62 9.82 1.46 2.97
CA ALA A 62 9.00 1.33 1.77
C ALA A 62 8.78 -0.13 1.37
N ASP A 63 9.83 -0.91 1.14
CA ASP A 63 9.71 -2.32 0.72
C ASP A 63 8.93 -3.17 1.73
N ARG A 64 9.01 -2.83 3.03
CA ARG A 64 8.31 -3.57 4.09
C ARG A 64 6.80 -3.43 3.99
N THR A 65 6.29 -2.34 3.41
CA THR A 65 4.84 -2.19 3.16
C THR A 65 4.32 -3.33 2.29
N ILE A 66 5.05 -3.67 1.23
CA ILE A 66 4.71 -4.79 0.34
C ILE A 66 5.05 -6.14 0.98
N LEU A 67 6.25 -6.31 1.50
CA LEU A 67 6.68 -7.60 2.04
C LEU A 67 5.78 -8.08 3.19
N PHE A 68 5.40 -7.18 4.10
CA PHE A 68 4.51 -7.54 5.21
C PHE A 68 3.06 -7.73 4.74
N GLY A 69 2.59 -6.96 3.77
CA GLY A 69 1.24 -7.09 3.24
C GLY A 69 1.02 -8.35 2.40
N GLU A 70 2.02 -8.78 1.62
CA GLU A 70 1.86 -9.85 0.63
C GLU A 70 2.37 -11.21 1.12
N LEU A 71 3.57 -11.27 1.72
CA LEU A 71 4.16 -12.56 2.10
C LEU A 71 3.49 -13.18 3.33
N ARG A 72 2.84 -12.34 4.14
CA ARG A 72 2.01 -12.77 5.27
C ARG A 72 0.56 -13.04 4.87
N GLY A 73 0.16 -12.62 3.67
CA GLY A 73 -1.12 -12.94 3.06
C GLY A 73 -1.13 -14.32 2.38
N GLU A 74 -2.24 -14.63 1.72
CA GLU A 74 -2.41 -15.89 1.00
C GLU A 74 -2.01 -15.84 -0.47
N LEU A 75 -1.89 -14.64 -1.07
CA LEU A 75 -1.74 -14.51 -2.53
C LEU A 75 -0.33 -14.86 -3.03
N ALA A 76 0.68 -14.74 -2.16
CA ALA A 76 2.06 -15.10 -2.45
C ALA A 76 2.49 -16.37 -1.68
N GLN A 77 3.36 -17.15 -2.32
CA GLN A 77 4.08 -18.25 -1.70
C GLN A 77 5.58 -18.10 -1.92
N LEU A 78 6.38 -18.57 -0.96
CA LEU A 78 7.84 -18.54 -1.07
C LEU A 78 8.37 -19.75 -1.85
N THR A 79 9.44 -19.52 -2.61
CA THR A 79 10.19 -20.57 -3.30
C THR A 79 11.26 -21.17 -2.39
N THR A 80 11.93 -22.22 -2.85
CA THR A 80 13.09 -22.79 -2.17
C THR A 80 14.30 -21.85 -2.11
N SER A 81 14.31 -20.81 -2.96
CA SER A 81 15.36 -19.78 -3.01
C SER A 81 15.12 -18.63 -2.04
N ALA A 82 13.96 -18.57 -1.37
CA ALA A 82 13.66 -17.54 -0.40
C ALA A 82 14.64 -17.57 0.79
N ASN A 83 15.13 -16.39 1.20
CA ASN A 83 15.95 -16.30 2.40
C ASN A 83 15.17 -16.67 3.67
N LEU A 84 15.90 -17.02 4.73
CA LEU A 84 15.31 -17.48 6.00
C LEU A 84 14.44 -16.40 6.67
N ASP A 85 14.78 -15.13 6.52
CA ASP A 85 14.03 -14.02 7.10
C ASP A 85 12.64 -13.87 6.46
N LEU A 86 12.55 -13.97 5.13
CA LEU A 86 11.28 -13.99 4.41
C LEU A 86 10.46 -15.23 4.76
N GLN A 87 11.10 -16.40 4.86
CA GLN A 87 10.45 -17.62 5.32
C GLN A 87 9.85 -17.46 6.72
N ALA A 88 10.58 -16.83 7.64
CA ALA A 88 10.10 -16.57 8.98
C ALA A 88 8.92 -15.58 9.00
N LEU A 89 8.91 -14.57 8.12
CA LEU A 89 7.75 -13.68 7.96
C LEU A 89 6.51 -14.44 7.47
N ALA A 90 6.64 -15.24 6.41
CA ALA A 90 5.51 -15.96 5.82
C ALA A 90 4.92 -17.01 6.76
N ASN A 91 5.75 -17.62 7.62
CA ASN A 91 5.35 -18.64 8.61
C ASN A 91 5.03 -18.05 10.00
N PHE A 92 5.02 -16.71 10.13
CA PHE A 92 4.77 -16.01 11.38
C PHE A 92 5.71 -16.43 12.53
N THR A 93 6.94 -16.80 12.21
CA THR A 93 8.01 -17.18 13.15
C THR A 93 9.12 -16.14 13.22
N ALA A 94 8.98 -15.00 12.56
CA ALA A 94 9.95 -13.91 12.62
C ALA A 94 10.12 -13.41 14.07
N ASP A 95 11.36 -13.39 14.52
CA ASP A 95 11.75 -12.92 15.84
C ASP A 95 12.29 -11.48 15.79
N VAL A 96 12.93 -11.04 16.87
CA VAL A 96 13.50 -9.69 17.00
C VAL A 96 14.79 -9.50 16.20
N GLU A 97 15.44 -10.58 15.77
CA GLU A 97 16.68 -10.56 15.00
C GLU A 97 16.42 -10.62 13.49
N ASN A 98 15.20 -10.97 13.08
CA ASN A 98 14.78 -10.98 11.68
C ASN A 98 15.17 -9.68 10.95
N ALA A 99 15.77 -9.80 9.77
CA ALA A 99 16.32 -8.66 9.04
C ALA A 99 15.29 -7.57 8.70
N TYR A 100 14.02 -7.95 8.52
CA TYR A 100 12.94 -7.02 8.21
C TYR A 100 12.25 -6.46 9.46
N ASN A 101 12.46 -7.04 10.64
CA ASN A 101 11.90 -6.56 11.90
C ASN A 101 12.75 -5.42 12.49
N LYS A 102 12.59 -4.21 11.93
CA LYS A 102 13.31 -2.99 12.35
C LYS A 102 12.35 -1.88 12.76
N PRO A 103 11.72 -1.96 13.95
CA PRO A 103 10.81 -0.92 14.43
C PRO A 103 11.49 0.46 14.54
N GLN A 104 12.81 0.49 14.73
CA GLN A 104 13.59 1.73 14.84
C GLN A 104 13.49 2.59 13.58
N ASP A 105 13.36 2.00 12.39
CA ASP A 105 13.28 2.75 11.14
C ASP A 105 11.97 3.56 11.05
N TYR A 106 10.87 3.02 11.59
CA TYR A 106 9.60 3.74 11.69
C TYR A 106 9.70 4.90 12.69
N TYR A 107 10.33 4.68 13.86
CA TYR A 107 10.56 5.74 14.83
C TYR A 107 11.53 6.82 14.33
N HIS A 108 12.47 6.47 13.44
CA HIS A 108 13.31 7.46 12.77
C HIS A 108 12.48 8.40 11.89
N VAL A 109 11.52 7.88 11.13
CA VAL A 109 10.56 8.71 10.36
C VAL A 109 9.75 9.59 11.30
N ILE A 110 9.20 9.02 12.39
CA ILE A 110 8.41 9.77 13.39
C ILE A 110 9.24 10.87 14.03
N GLN A 111 10.49 10.60 14.42
CA GLN A 111 11.38 11.58 15.02
C GLN A 111 11.67 12.74 14.06
N ASN A 112 11.92 12.45 12.78
CA ASN A 112 12.13 13.51 11.78
C ASN A 112 10.86 14.34 11.56
N CYS A 113 9.68 13.71 11.60
CA CYS A 113 8.41 14.44 11.57
C CYS A 113 8.24 15.32 12.81
N ASN A 114 8.48 14.78 14.01
CA ASN A 114 8.35 15.53 15.26
C ASN A 114 9.31 16.73 15.28
N TYR A 115 10.56 16.54 14.85
CA TYR A 115 11.54 17.62 14.76
C TYR A 115 11.08 18.72 13.80
N PHE A 116 10.58 18.37 12.60
CA PHE A 116 10.04 19.35 11.67
C PHE A 116 8.86 20.11 12.28
N LEU A 117 7.89 19.40 12.86
CA LEU A 117 6.68 19.98 13.42
C LEU A 117 6.94 20.89 14.63
N ALA A 118 8.00 20.62 15.40
CA ALA A 118 8.39 21.45 16.54
C ALA A 118 9.12 22.74 16.13
N ASN A 119 9.82 22.74 14.99
CA ASN A 119 10.71 23.84 14.58
C ASN A 119 10.16 24.68 13.41
N VAL A 120 9.10 24.24 12.73
CA VAL A 120 8.50 24.98 11.61
C VAL A 120 7.68 26.18 12.10
N ASP A 121 8.00 27.38 11.59
CA ASP A 121 7.22 28.58 11.87
C ASP A 121 5.93 28.63 11.05
N THR A 122 4.86 28.06 11.60
CA THR A 122 3.52 28.08 10.98
C THR A 122 2.90 29.48 10.87
N ALA A 123 3.43 30.48 11.59
CA ALA A 123 2.98 31.88 11.51
C ALA A 123 3.66 32.65 10.36
N LEU A 124 4.71 32.09 9.75
CA LEU A 124 5.42 32.72 8.64
C LEU A 124 4.49 32.89 7.43
N LYS A 125 4.30 34.15 7.03
CA LYS A 125 3.53 34.53 5.84
C LYS A 125 4.40 35.25 4.84
N LYS A 126 4.33 34.86 3.56
CA LYS A 126 4.93 35.58 2.44
C LYS A 126 3.83 36.04 1.50
N ARG A 127 3.76 37.34 1.21
CA ARG A 127 2.67 37.95 0.41
C ARG A 127 1.27 37.60 0.96
N ASN A 128 1.14 37.60 2.29
CA ASN A 128 -0.09 37.28 3.03
C ASN A 128 -0.61 35.83 2.89
N GLN A 129 0.19 34.92 2.34
CA GLN A 129 -0.10 33.48 2.28
C GLN A 129 0.77 32.73 3.30
N PRO A 130 0.21 31.78 4.06
CA PRO A 130 1.00 30.89 4.92
C PRO A 130 2.04 30.14 4.08
N VAL A 131 3.31 30.19 4.48
CA VAL A 131 4.41 29.63 3.67
C VAL A 131 4.46 28.10 3.77
N PHE A 132 4.30 27.55 4.99
CA PHE A 132 4.58 26.14 5.27
C PHE A 132 3.35 25.27 5.53
N ILE A 133 2.14 25.78 5.29
CA ILE A 133 0.92 25.04 5.64
C ILE A 133 0.79 23.72 4.88
N LYS A 134 1.27 23.66 3.63
CA LYS A 134 1.24 22.46 2.79
C LYS A 134 2.20 21.40 3.33
N GLU A 135 3.43 21.80 3.62
CA GLU A 135 4.49 20.95 4.18
C GLU A 135 4.12 20.48 5.59
N PHE A 136 3.55 21.37 6.42
CA PHE A 136 3.07 21.04 7.75
C PHE A 136 1.98 19.96 7.73
N ALA A 137 0.97 20.13 6.87
CA ALA A 137 -0.08 19.13 6.69
C ALA A 137 0.48 17.80 6.18
N ALA A 138 1.40 17.85 5.20
CA ALA A 138 2.06 16.66 4.66
C ALA A 138 2.88 15.90 5.71
N VAL A 139 3.66 16.61 6.55
CA VAL A 139 4.46 15.97 7.61
C VAL A 139 3.58 15.40 8.72
N LYS A 140 2.47 16.06 9.08
CA LYS A 140 1.45 15.46 9.96
C LYS A 140 0.90 14.17 9.36
N ALA A 141 0.58 14.16 8.06
CA ALA A 141 0.08 12.97 7.38
C ALA A 141 1.14 11.84 7.35
N PHE A 142 2.41 12.15 7.09
CA PHE A 142 3.49 11.16 7.16
C PHE A 142 3.61 10.55 8.56
N ARG A 143 3.64 11.36 9.61
CA ARG A 143 3.68 10.86 11.00
C ARG A 143 2.52 9.92 11.31
N ALA A 144 1.31 10.35 10.96
CA ALA A 144 0.08 9.60 11.21
C ALA A 144 0.04 8.28 10.41
N TRP A 145 0.46 8.30 9.14
CA TRP A 145 0.57 7.10 8.31
C TRP A 145 1.63 6.13 8.85
N THR A 146 2.81 6.63 9.24
CA THR A 146 3.87 5.79 9.83
C THR A 146 3.42 5.13 11.11
N TYR A 147 2.67 5.83 11.96
CA TYR A 147 2.06 5.21 13.15
C TYR A 147 1.03 4.14 12.82
N LEU A 148 0.17 4.37 11.82
CA LEU A 148 -0.77 3.35 11.35
C LEU A 148 -0.05 2.10 10.83
N GLN A 149 1.00 2.26 10.01
CA GLN A 149 1.81 1.14 9.54
C GLN A 149 2.47 0.39 10.71
N LEU A 150 3.04 1.12 11.66
CA LEU A 150 3.70 0.55 12.83
C LEU A 150 2.70 -0.27 13.67
N ALA A 151 1.51 0.27 13.93
CA ALA A 151 0.49 -0.41 14.71
C ALA A 151 -0.11 -1.62 13.97
N GLN A 152 -0.22 -1.57 12.64
CA GLN A 152 -0.61 -2.74 11.83
C GLN A 152 0.40 -3.89 11.92
N VAL A 153 1.70 -3.56 12.07
CA VAL A 153 2.77 -4.56 12.17
C VAL A 153 2.95 -5.10 13.59
N TYR A 154 2.86 -4.24 14.60
CA TYR A 154 3.25 -4.53 15.99
C TYR A 154 2.08 -4.53 17.00
N GLY A 155 0.88 -4.14 16.58
CA GLY A 155 -0.31 -4.05 17.44
C GLY A 155 -0.31 -2.78 18.28
N SER A 156 0.30 -2.85 19.47
CA SER A 156 0.36 -1.74 20.42
C SER A 156 1.78 -1.20 20.57
N VAL A 157 1.95 0.11 20.36
CA VAL A 157 3.26 0.73 20.14
C VAL A 157 3.42 2.01 20.99
N PRO A 158 4.64 2.30 21.49
CA PRO A 158 4.95 3.57 22.16
C PRO A 158 4.54 4.81 21.35
N PHE A 159 3.80 5.72 21.98
CA PHE A 159 3.29 6.93 21.35
C PHE A 159 4.10 8.17 21.74
N ILE A 160 4.69 8.83 20.73
CA ILE A 160 5.68 9.91 20.89
C ILE A 160 5.41 10.99 19.84
N THR A 161 4.98 12.16 20.29
CA THR A 161 4.63 13.30 19.41
C THR A 161 5.63 14.46 19.48
N GLU A 162 6.54 14.42 20.45
CA GLU A 162 7.57 15.43 20.67
C GLU A 162 8.95 14.92 20.22
N PRO A 163 9.88 15.82 19.82
CA PRO A 163 11.25 15.43 19.52
C PRO A 163 11.95 14.87 20.77
N ILE A 164 12.61 13.72 20.64
CA ILE A 164 13.44 13.16 21.71
C ILE A 164 14.80 13.86 21.71
N ASN A 165 15.11 14.63 22.76
CA ASN A 165 16.45 15.20 22.98
C ASN A 165 17.35 14.16 23.67
N VAL A 166 18.56 13.97 23.13
CA VAL A 166 19.46 12.82 23.39
C VAL A 166 19.92 12.71 24.85
N GLU A 167 19.67 13.70 25.71
CA GLU A 167 20.19 13.69 27.09
C GLU A 167 19.18 13.25 28.16
N LYS A 168 17.86 13.27 27.91
CA LYS A 168 16.85 12.77 28.86
C LYS A 168 15.58 12.36 28.10
N GLN A 169 15.31 11.05 28.02
CA GLN A 169 14.06 10.36 27.61
C GLN A 169 14.20 9.30 26.47
N ALA A 170 15.32 8.60 26.40
CA ALA A 170 15.53 7.50 25.43
C ALA A 170 15.11 6.11 25.97
N ASP A 171 13.97 6.01 26.66
CA ASP A 171 13.41 4.71 27.08
C ASP A 171 11.97 4.57 26.55
N PRO A 172 11.76 3.78 25.49
CA PRO A 172 10.43 3.54 24.90
C PRO A 172 9.41 2.97 25.89
N SER A 173 9.83 2.33 26.99
CA SER A 173 8.95 1.78 28.01
C SER A 173 8.26 2.84 28.87
N LYS A 174 8.77 4.08 28.85
CA LYS A 174 8.21 5.22 29.60
C LYS A 174 7.07 5.92 28.89
N TYR A 175 6.85 5.62 27.62
CA TYR A 175 5.78 6.22 26.82
C TYR A 175 4.53 5.35 26.87
N GLU A 176 3.38 6.02 26.89
CA GLU A 176 2.09 5.35 26.76
C GLU A 176 2.06 4.55 25.46
N LYS A 177 1.64 3.29 25.51
CA LYS A 177 1.40 2.49 24.31
C LYS A 177 -0.02 2.70 23.83
N LYS A 178 -0.17 2.92 22.53
CA LYS A 178 -1.48 3.00 21.88
C LYS A 178 -1.61 1.89 20.84
N ASP A 179 -2.79 1.31 20.78
CA ASP A 179 -3.16 0.35 19.73
C ASP A 179 -3.67 1.09 18.48
N ILE A 180 -4.05 0.33 17.45
CA ILE A 180 -4.53 0.88 16.17
C ILE A 180 -5.73 1.83 16.40
N GLN A 181 -6.67 1.45 17.27
CA GLN A 181 -7.87 2.24 17.53
C GLN A 181 -7.51 3.58 18.17
N ALA A 182 -6.77 3.56 19.28
CA ALA A 182 -6.41 4.78 20.01
C ALA A 182 -5.50 5.71 19.17
N LEU A 183 -4.64 5.17 18.31
CA LEU A 183 -3.84 5.96 17.38
C LEU A 183 -4.71 6.62 16.31
N CYS A 184 -5.61 5.88 15.69
CA CYS A 184 -6.51 6.42 14.68
C CYS A 184 -7.41 7.52 15.26
N ASP A 185 -8.00 7.30 16.44
CA ASP A 185 -8.86 8.30 17.07
C ASP A 185 -8.10 9.61 17.38
N TYR A 186 -6.84 9.51 17.83
CA TYR A 186 -5.99 10.68 18.03
C TYR A 186 -5.70 11.41 16.71
N PHE A 187 -5.22 10.69 15.69
CA PHE A 187 -4.78 11.30 14.44
C PHE A 187 -5.93 11.81 13.58
N ILE A 188 -7.14 11.24 13.70
CA ILE A 188 -8.31 11.78 13.04
C ILE A 188 -8.54 13.22 13.49
N GLU A 189 -8.53 13.49 14.79
CA GLU A 189 -8.74 14.84 15.31
C GLU A 189 -7.54 15.77 15.01
N ASP A 190 -6.30 15.26 15.04
CA ASP A 190 -5.10 16.05 14.71
C ASP A 190 -5.05 16.48 13.23
N LEU A 191 -5.57 15.64 12.32
CA LEU A 191 -5.48 15.85 10.87
C LEU A 191 -6.70 16.57 10.28
N LYS A 192 -7.87 16.45 10.90
CA LYS A 192 -9.14 17.02 10.40
C LYS A 192 -9.05 18.50 10.00
N PRO A 193 -8.32 19.39 10.71
CA PRO A 193 -8.18 20.80 10.30
C PRO A 193 -7.47 21.01 8.95
N PHE A 194 -6.73 20.01 8.45
CA PHE A 194 -5.89 20.11 7.26
C PHE A 194 -6.45 19.33 6.05
N ILE A 195 -7.71 18.90 6.12
CA ILE A 195 -8.33 18.01 5.14
C ILE A 195 -8.31 18.56 3.69
N ASP A 196 -8.45 19.87 3.54
CA ASP A 196 -8.50 20.57 2.24
C ASP A 196 -7.19 21.29 1.90
N THR A 197 -6.12 21.00 2.63
CA THR A 197 -4.81 21.58 2.33
C THR A 197 -4.26 20.98 1.04
N GLU A 198 -3.87 21.83 0.10
CA GLU A 198 -3.20 21.41 -1.14
C GLU A 198 -1.88 20.68 -0.86
N LEU A 199 -1.58 19.67 -1.68
CA LEU A 199 -0.33 18.93 -1.59
C LEU A 199 0.87 19.81 -1.99
N PRO A 200 2.05 19.62 -1.36
CA PRO A 200 3.28 20.22 -1.85
C PRO A 200 3.61 19.74 -3.27
N GLY A 201 4.23 20.62 -4.06
CA GLY A 201 4.56 20.39 -5.45
C GLY A 201 5.82 21.14 -5.85
N TYR A 202 6.92 20.40 -6.02
CA TYR A 202 8.26 20.87 -6.32
C TYR A 202 8.72 20.51 -7.74
N GLY A 203 7.77 20.10 -8.60
CA GLY A 203 8.05 19.71 -9.98
C GLY A 203 8.50 18.25 -10.10
N SER A 204 9.40 17.97 -11.04
CA SER A 204 9.89 16.61 -11.29
C SER A 204 11.13 16.33 -10.45
N ILE A 205 11.05 15.34 -9.55
CA ILE A 205 12.16 14.85 -8.72
C ILE A 205 12.39 13.39 -9.04
N GLY A 206 13.62 13.04 -9.40
CA GLY A 206 13.97 11.66 -9.77
C GLY A 206 13.16 11.12 -10.96
N GLY A 207 12.57 11.97 -11.80
CA GLY A 207 11.69 11.57 -12.91
C GLY A 207 10.22 11.36 -12.53
N TYR A 208 9.82 11.67 -11.29
CA TYR A 208 8.44 11.63 -10.84
C TYR A 208 7.94 13.03 -10.51
N ASN A 209 6.64 13.29 -10.73
CA ASN A 209 6.02 14.48 -10.19
C ASN A 209 5.96 14.37 -8.66
N SER A 210 6.60 15.31 -7.96
CA SER A 210 6.72 15.28 -6.51
C SER A 210 5.37 15.36 -5.79
N SER A 211 4.30 15.83 -6.45
CA SER A 211 2.97 15.86 -5.84
C SER A 211 2.48 14.48 -5.43
N TYR A 212 2.98 13.42 -6.06
CA TYR A 212 2.66 12.03 -5.71
C TYR A 212 3.42 11.52 -4.48
N PHE A 213 4.35 12.29 -3.91
CA PHE A 213 5.11 11.84 -2.73
C PHE A 213 4.34 12.05 -1.43
N TYR A 214 3.22 12.77 -1.48
CA TYR A 214 2.48 13.22 -0.32
C TYR A 214 1.16 12.49 -0.19
N ILE A 215 0.84 12.07 1.03
CA ILE A 215 -0.43 11.40 1.34
C ILE A 215 -1.50 12.47 1.53
N PRO A 216 -2.58 12.50 0.72
CA PRO A 216 -3.70 13.39 0.96
C PRO A 216 -4.32 13.12 2.33
N VAL A 217 -4.45 14.17 3.14
CA VAL A 217 -5.03 14.07 4.50
C VAL A 217 -6.39 13.39 4.45
N ARG A 218 -7.23 13.75 3.48
CA ARG A 218 -8.56 13.16 3.27
C ARG A 218 -8.53 11.64 3.06
N LEU A 219 -7.57 11.10 2.30
CA LEU A 219 -7.45 9.64 2.11
C LEU A 219 -7.03 8.93 3.39
N LEU A 220 -6.07 9.50 4.13
CA LEU A 220 -5.60 8.92 5.38
C LEU A 220 -6.69 8.95 6.46
N LEU A 221 -7.49 10.02 6.53
CA LEU A 221 -8.69 10.08 7.38
C LEU A 221 -9.71 9.00 7.01
N GLY A 222 -9.92 8.74 5.72
CA GLY A 222 -10.74 7.64 5.23
C GLY A 222 -10.27 6.29 5.77
N ASP A 223 -8.97 6.00 5.66
CA ASP A 223 -8.37 4.76 6.17
C ASP A 223 -8.50 4.63 7.69
N MET A 224 -8.19 5.68 8.44
CA MET A 224 -8.31 5.68 9.90
C MET A 224 -9.76 5.48 10.34
N CYS A 225 -10.72 6.10 9.66
CA CYS A 225 -12.14 5.87 9.90
C CYS A 225 -12.55 4.43 9.55
N LEU A 226 -11.97 3.84 8.50
CA LEU A 226 -12.23 2.46 8.12
C LEU A 226 -11.71 1.46 9.17
N TRP A 227 -10.52 1.72 9.73
CA TRP A 227 -9.94 0.91 10.83
C TRP A 227 -10.69 1.03 12.15
N THR A 228 -11.31 2.19 12.41
CA THR A 228 -12.03 2.48 13.67
C THR A 228 -13.53 2.20 13.60
N GLY A 229 -14.03 1.68 12.47
CA GLY A 229 -15.45 1.36 12.28
C GLY A 229 -16.35 2.58 12.03
N ARG A 230 -15.78 3.76 11.76
CA ARG A 230 -16.49 5.00 11.40
C ARG A 230 -16.85 5.01 9.91
N TYR A 231 -17.62 4.01 9.46
CA TYR A 231 -17.80 3.71 8.04
C TYR A 231 -18.46 4.83 7.21
N LYS A 232 -19.44 5.55 7.76
CA LYS A 232 -20.08 6.68 7.05
C LYS A 232 -19.11 7.83 6.82
N GLU A 233 -18.22 8.09 7.77
CA GLU A 233 -17.19 9.12 7.64
C GLU A 233 -16.11 8.68 6.66
N ALA A 234 -15.66 7.42 6.75
CA ALA A 234 -14.74 6.83 5.78
C ALA A 234 -15.28 6.95 4.35
N ALA A 235 -16.55 6.57 4.13
CA ALA A 235 -17.21 6.67 2.84
C ALA A 235 -17.28 8.12 2.34
N THR A 236 -17.58 9.08 3.22
CA THR A 236 -17.59 10.52 2.89
C THR A 236 -16.20 10.99 2.45
N TYR A 237 -15.15 10.64 3.21
CA TYR A 237 -13.79 11.05 2.88
C TYR A 237 -13.30 10.49 1.55
N TYR A 238 -13.55 9.22 1.27
CA TYR A 238 -13.19 8.64 -0.03
C TYR A 238 -14.02 9.22 -1.17
N HIS A 239 -15.34 9.36 -0.99
CA HIS A 239 -16.23 9.94 -1.98
C HIS A 239 -15.76 11.35 -2.36
N ASP A 240 -15.62 12.24 -1.39
CA ASP A 240 -15.25 13.63 -1.62
C ASP A 240 -13.85 13.77 -2.26
N TYR A 241 -12.92 12.85 -1.96
CA TYR A 241 -11.62 12.82 -2.62
C TYR A 241 -11.75 12.44 -4.10
N LEU A 242 -12.59 11.44 -4.40
CA LEU A 242 -12.83 10.99 -5.77
C LEU A 242 -13.57 12.06 -6.58
N THR A 243 -14.55 12.73 -5.98
CA THR A 243 -15.41 13.74 -6.63
C THR A 243 -14.93 15.18 -6.43
N HIS A 244 -13.69 15.39 -6.02
CA HIS A 244 -13.15 16.73 -5.77
C HIS A 244 -13.30 17.62 -7.02
N VAL A 245 -13.92 18.79 -6.87
CA VAL A 245 -14.37 19.62 -8.00
C VAL A 245 -13.22 20.02 -8.93
N ASP A 246 -12.06 20.36 -8.38
CA ASP A 246 -10.89 20.77 -9.16
C ASP A 246 -10.11 19.60 -9.78
N ALA A 247 -10.35 18.37 -9.31
CA ALA A 247 -9.61 17.20 -9.73
C ALA A 247 -10.48 15.93 -9.60
N PRO A 248 -11.56 15.80 -10.40
CA PRO A 248 -12.41 14.62 -10.37
C PRO A 248 -11.62 13.40 -10.87
N ARG A 249 -11.83 12.24 -10.23
CA ARG A 249 -11.06 11.01 -10.45
C ARG A 249 -11.97 9.85 -10.86
N PRO A 250 -12.56 9.88 -12.08
CA PRO A 250 -13.26 8.71 -12.61
C PRO A 250 -12.30 7.51 -12.69
N LEU A 251 -12.84 6.31 -12.46
CA LEU A 251 -12.03 5.09 -12.41
C LEU A 251 -11.25 4.85 -13.72
N GLY A 252 -11.84 5.20 -14.87
CA GLY A 252 -11.33 4.81 -16.19
C GLY A 252 -11.82 3.42 -16.59
N THR A 253 -11.37 2.96 -17.76
CA THR A 253 -11.85 1.72 -18.40
C THR A 253 -10.73 0.70 -18.63
N SER A 254 -9.56 0.89 -18.01
CA SER A 254 -8.41 -0.02 -18.17
C SER A 254 -8.75 -1.43 -17.69
N ALA A 255 -8.74 -2.37 -18.63
CA ALA A 255 -9.09 -3.77 -18.42
C ALA A 255 -8.18 -4.70 -19.23
N VAL A 256 -8.15 -5.97 -18.82
CA VAL A 256 -7.72 -7.09 -19.66
C VAL A 256 -8.96 -7.94 -19.98
N GLU A 257 -9.24 -8.10 -21.26
CA GLU A 257 -10.50 -8.68 -21.74
C GLU A 257 -10.32 -9.45 -23.05
N TRP A 258 -11.18 -10.44 -23.28
CA TRP A 258 -11.25 -11.16 -24.55
C TRP A 258 -11.88 -10.27 -25.63
N TYR A 259 -11.39 -10.33 -26.87
CA TYR A 259 -11.96 -9.50 -27.94
C TYR A 259 -13.43 -9.83 -28.23
N ASP A 260 -14.27 -8.80 -28.29
CA ASP A 260 -15.73 -8.89 -28.45
C ASP A 260 -16.19 -9.31 -29.86
N ALA A 261 -15.37 -9.11 -30.89
CA ALA A 261 -15.77 -9.34 -32.29
C ALA A 261 -15.81 -10.83 -32.68
N MET A 262 -15.19 -11.70 -31.90
CA MET A 262 -15.05 -13.14 -32.19
C MET A 262 -15.93 -13.95 -31.26
N ARG A 263 -16.44 -15.10 -31.71
CA ARG A 263 -17.15 -16.05 -30.84
C ARG A 263 -16.22 -16.93 -30.00
N GLU A 264 -14.92 -16.81 -30.24
CA GLU A 264 -13.86 -17.61 -29.61
C GLU A 264 -13.15 -16.80 -28.51
N PHE A 265 -12.53 -17.49 -27.58
CA PHE A 265 -11.82 -16.90 -26.43
C PHE A 265 -10.31 -17.02 -26.60
N ASP A 266 -9.78 -16.70 -27.78
CA ASP A 266 -8.40 -16.98 -28.20
C ASP A 266 -7.50 -15.75 -28.38
N SER A 267 -8.10 -14.57 -28.28
CA SER A 267 -7.39 -13.30 -28.43
C SER A 267 -7.91 -12.27 -27.44
N TYR A 268 -7.00 -11.49 -26.85
CA TYR A 268 -7.28 -10.56 -25.77
C TYR A 268 -6.66 -9.18 -26.03
N SER A 269 -7.24 -8.15 -25.42
CA SER A 269 -6.64 -6.83 -25.25
C SER A 269 -6.27 -6.60 -23.80
N ASP A 270 -5.11 -5.98 -23.57
CA ASP A 270 -4.65 -5.63 -22.23
C ASP A 270 -4.22 -4.17 -22.17
N SER A 271 -5.07 -3.37 -21.54
CA SER A 271 -4.79 -1.99 -21.15
C SER A 271 -4.58 -1.85 -19.63
N TRP A 272 -4.85 -2.93 -18.88
CA TRP A 272 -4.77 -2.95 -17.43
C TRP A 272 -3.32 -3.03 -16.95
N SER A 273 -2.47 -3.86 -17.55
CA SER A 273 -1.04 -3.91 -17.18
C SER A 273 -0.31 -2.56 -17.37
N GLY A 274 -0.78 -1.74 -18.31
CA GLY A 274 -0.25 -0.41 -18.57
C GLY A 274 -0.40 0.57 -17.38
N VAL A 275 -1.35 0.33 -16.46
CA VAL A 275 -1.60 1.22 -15.32
C VAL A 275 -0.46 1.23 -14.29
N PHE A 276 0.37 0.18 -14.29
CA PHE A 276 1.54 0.07 -13.41
C PHE A 276 2.79 0.75 -13.99
N GLN A 277 2.82 0.93 -15.32
CA GLN A 277 3.98 1.42 -16.07
C GLN A 277 3.94 2.94 -16.33
N SER A 278 2.73 3.52 -16.45
CA SER A 278 2.55 4.91 -16.85
C SER A 278 2.42 5.87 -15.66
N TYR A 279 3.46 6.68 -15.44
CA TYR A 279 3.49 7.75 -14.42
C TYR A 279 2.73 9.01 -14.84
N SER A 280 2.41 9.14 -16.13
CA SER A 280 1.81 10.33 -16.73
C SER A 280 0.30 10.21 -16.94
N GLY A 281 -0.38 9.20 -16.36
CA GLY A 281 -1.78 8.89 -16.66
C GLY A 281 -2.63 8.23 -15.56
N SER A 282 -2.76 8.87 -14.40
CA SER A 282 -3.99 8.86 -13.54
C SER A 282 -4.37 7.68 -12.63
N GLU A 283 -3.55 6.64 -12.45
CA GLU A 283 -3.87 5.51 -11.52
C GLU A 283 -3.11 5.56 -10.19
N HIS A 284 -1.81 5.89 -10.19
CA HIS A 284 -1.08 6.14 -8.95
C HIS A 284 -1.47 7.49 -8.34
N LEU A 285 -1.81 7.48 -7.05
CA LEU A 285 -2.17 8.67 -6.29
C LEU A 285 -1.06 9.06 -5.32
N VAL A 286 -0.40 8.08 -4.71
CA VAL A 286 0.70 8.29 -3.77
C VAL A 286 1.74 7.20 -3.95
N ILE A 287 3.01 7.59 -4.00
CA ILE A 287 4.16 6.70 -4.10
C ILE A 287 5.24 7.12 -3.11
N ILE A 288 6.03 6.16 -2.62
CA ILE A 288 7.34 6.43 -2.06
C ILE A 288 8.35 6.33 -3.21
N PRO A 289 8.99 7.44 -3.63
CA PRO A 289 10.03 7.38 -4.65
C PRO A 289 11.26 6.67 -4.08
N MET A 290 11.87 5.76 -4.83
CA MET A 290 13.17 5.16 -4.47
C MET A 290 14.25 5.62 -5.44
N GLU A 291 15.51 5.48 -5.01
CA GLU A 291 16.66 5.89 -5.80
C GLU A 291 16.93 4.95 -6.97
N SER A 292 17.61 5.48 -7.99
CA SER A 292 17.92 4.68 -9.19
C SER A 292 19.08 3.70 -8.95
N ASN A 293 19.96 4.03 -8.02
CA ASN A 293 21.14 3.25 -7.70
C ASN A 293 21.59 3.50 -6.26
N LYS A 294 22.43 2.58 -5.74
CA LYS A 294 22.90 2.61 -4.35
C LYS A 294 23.82 3.78 -4.01
N PHE A 295 24.37 4.49 -5.00
CA PHE A 295 25.18 5.70 -4.75
C PHE A 295 24.30 6.91 -4.44
N GLU A 296 23.12 7.00 -5.06
CA GLU A 296 22.14 8.06 -4.82
C GLU A 296 21.37 7.86 -3.51
N GLY A 297 21.26 6.61 -3.03
CA GLY A 297 20.67 6.30 -1.74
C GLY A 297 19.99 4.94 -1.70
N ILE A 298 18.75 4.90 -1.21
CA ILE A 298 18.04 3.66 -0.93
C ILE A 298 17.29 3.19 -2.18
N VAL A 299 17.66 2.00 -2.64
CA VAL A 299 17.01 1.29 -3.76
C VAL A 299 16.07 0.22 -3.22
N SER A 300 14.95 -0.02 -3.92
CA SER A 300 14.05 -1.13 -3.61
C SER A 300 14.65 -2.47 -4.07
N ASP A 301 14.50 -3.50 -3.25
CA ASP A 301 14.87 -4.89 -3.58
C ASP A 301 13.65 -5.74 -3.98
N LEU A 302 12.46 -5.15 -4.04
CA LEU A 302 11.21 -5.88 -4.36
C LEU A 302 11.29 -6.58 -5.71
N VAL A 303 11.91 -5.97 -6.72
CA VAL A 303 12.10 -6.60 -8.03
C VAL A 303 12.91 -7.89 -7.91
N ASN A 304 13.94 -7.94 -7.07
CA ASN A 304 14.74 -9.15 -6.87
C ASN A 304 14.05 -10.19 -5.99
N VAL A 305 13.13 -9.77 -5.11
CA VAL A 305 12.33 -10.70 -4.31
C VAL A 305 11.30 -11.42 -5.18
N PHE A 306 10.63 -10.70 -6.08
CA PHE A 306 9.48 -11.21 -6.81
C PHE A 306 9.76 -11.58 -8.28
N ASN A 307 10.84 -11.10 -8.90
CA ASN A 307 11.13 -11.34 -10.31
C ASN A 307 12.50 -11.96 -10.53
N SER A 308 12.67 -12.63 -11.67
CA SER A 308 13.97 -13.08 -12.15
C SER A 308 14.75 -11.91 -12.74
N THR A 309 15.89 -11.58 -12.14
CA THR A 309 16.81 -10.53 -12.61
C THR A 309 18.21 -11.10 -12.81
N GLN A 310 19.09 -10.34 -13.45
CA GLN A 310 20.49 -10.73 -13.53
C GLN A 310 21.16 -10.73 -12.14
N ASP A 311 20.78 -9.79 -11.26
CA ASP A 311 21.37 -9.60 -9.94
C ASP A 311 21.10 -10.76 -8.99
N ASN A 312 19.91 -11.38 -9.09
CA ASN A 312 19.54 -12.56 -8.29
C ASN A 312 19.79 -13.89 -9.02
N GLN A 313 20.60 -13.89 -10.08
CA GLN A 313 20.87 -15.07 -10.91
C GLN A 313 19.59 -15.75 -11.43
N TYR A 314 18.56 -14.92 -11.69
CA TYR A 314 17.23 -15.29 -12.16
C TYR A 314 16.41 -16.12 -11.17
N TYR A 315 16.87 -16.29 -9.92
CA TYR A 315 16.05 -16.86 -8.84
C TYR A 315 15.10 -15.82 -8.29
N PHE A 316 13.83 -16.17 -8.14
CA PHE A 316 12.84 -15.36 -7.43
C PHE A 316 12.52 -16.02 -6.09
N GLN A 317 12.32 -15.22 -5.05
CA GLN A 317 12.09 -15.69 -3.68
C GLN A 317 10.60 -15.91 -3.40
N ALA A 318 9.71 -15.19 -4.09
CA ALA A 318 8.27 -15.32 -3.96
C ALA A 318 7.59 -15.48 -5.33
N THR A 319 6.48 -16.21 -5.37
CA THR A 319 5.68 -16.46 -6.56
C THR A 319 4.19 -16.47 -6.25
N ILE A 320 3.37 -16.53 -7.31
CA ILE A 320 1.92 -16.68 -7.25
C ILE A 320 1.56 -17.95 -6.47
N SER A 321 0.71 -17.80 -5.45
CA SER A 321 0.18 -18.93 -4.68
C SER A 321 -0.87 -19.73 -5.48
N PRO A 322 -1.03 -21.04 -5.20
CA PRO A 322 -2.17 -21.80 -5.68
C PRO A 322 -3.53 -21.20 -5.28
N ALA A 323 -3.65 -20.62 -4.09
CA ALA A 323 -4.88 -19.96 -3.64
C ALA A 323 -5.27 -18.77 -4.52
N TYR A 324 -4.30 -17.97 -4.97
CA TYR A 324 -4.60 -16.86 -5.87
C TYR A 324 -5.01 -17.32 -7.27
N ARG A 325 -4.33 -18.35 -7.81
CA ARG A 325 -4.76 -18.99 -9.07
C ARG A 325 -6.19 -19.52 -8.98
N GLU A 326 -6.52 -20.15 -7.87
CA GLU A 326 -7.88 -20.65 -7.60
C GLU A 326 -8.90 -19.51 -7.57
N LEU A 327 -8.60 -18.43 -6.84
CA LEU A 327 -9.46 -17.25 -6.79
C LEU A 327 -9.70 -16.66 -8.18
N SER A 328 -8.66 -16.55 -9.01
CA SER A 328 -8.74 -16.09 -10.40
C SER A 328 -9.68 -16.98 -11.21
N ARG A 329 -9.49 -18.31 -11.13
CA ARG A 329 -10.24 -19.30 -11.91
C ARG A 329 -11.72 -19.39 -11.54
N GLN A 330 -12.06 -19.06 -10.29
CA GLN A 330 -13.44 -19.06 -9.80
C GLN A 330 -14.27 -17.89 -10.35
N GLN A 331 -13.62 -16.83 -10.86
CA GLN A 331 -14.35 -15.73 -11.47
C GLN A 331 -14.96 -16.15 -12.81
N GLN A 332 -16.16 -15.69 -13.10
CA GLN A 332 -16.83 -16.00 -14.35
C GLN A 332 -16.63 -14.86 -15.33
N ASN A 333 -15.75 -15.09 -16.30
CA ASN A 333 -15.48 -14.13 -17.35
C ASN A 333 -16.53 -14.21 -18.45
N CYS A 334 -17.05 -13.07 -18.89
CA CYS A 334 -18.01 -13.02 -19.98
C CYS A 334 -17.79 -11.80 -20.89
N LYS A 335 -18.28 -11.91 -22.12
CA LYS A 335 -18.25 -10.84 -23.12
C LYS A 335 -19.58 -10.70 -23.84
N VAL A 336 -19.86 -9.50 -24.33
CA VAL A 336 -21.09 -9.22 -25.07
C VAL A 336 -20.80 -9.32 -26.56
N PHE A 337 -21.34 -10.36 -27.18
CA PHE A 337 -21.23 -10.57 -28.62
C PHE A 337 -22.42 -9.96 -29.35
N THR A 338 -22.15 -9.17 -30.39
CA THR A 338 -23.16 -8.52 -31.21
C THR A 338 -23.22 -9.16 -32.60
N TYR A 339 -24.42 -9.49 -33.08
CA TYR A 339 -24.63 -10.09 -34.40
C TYR A 339 -25.89 -9.56 -35.07
N THR A 340 -25.94 -9.63 -36.40
CA THR A 340 -27.09 -9.14 -37.17
C THR A 340 -27.90 -10.31 -37.72
N VAL A 341 -29.21 -10.30 -37.48
CA VAL A 341 -30.19 -11.20 -38.11
C VAL A 341 -31.29 -10.34 -38.68
N ASP A 342 -31.63 -10.50 -39.96
CA ASP A 342 -32.68 -9.74 -40.65
C ASP A 342 -32.53 -8.21 -40.53
N ASN A 343 -31.31 -7.69 -40.65
CA ASN A 343 -30.95 -6.27 -40.44
C ASN A 343 -31.24 -5.73 -39.02
N ILE A 344 -31.47 -6.61 -38.05
CA ILE A 344 -31.62 -6.26 -36.63
C ILE A 344 -30.36 -6.67 -35.88
N ILE A 345 -29.74 -5.70 -35.21
CA ILE A 345 -28.60 -5.94 -34.32
C ILE A 345 -29.12 -6.60 -33.03
N ARG A 346 -28.63 -7.80 -32.75
CA ARG A 346 -28.89 -8.56 -31.52
C ARG A 346 -27.62 -8.63 -30.68
N LYS A 347 -27.80 -8.71 -29.36
CA LYS A 347 -26.73 -8.88 -28.37
C LYS A 347 -26.95 -10.17 -27.61
N ASP A 348 -25.87 -10.90 -27.34
CA ASP A 348 -25.87 -12.10 -26.52
C ASP A 348 -24.63 -12.11 -25.62
N THR A 349 -24.70 -12.79 -24.49
CA THR A 349 -23.60 -12.89 -23.52
C THR A 349 -22.95 -14.25 -23.64
N LEU A 350 -21.65 -14.26 -23.94
CA LEU A 350 -20.85 -15.49 -24.00
C LEU A 350 -19.97 -15.58 -22.76
N TYR A 351 -19.91 -16.77 -22.16
CA TYR A 351 -19.06 -17.05 -21.01
C TYR A 351 -17.81 -17.80 -21.43
N ALA A 352 -16.66 -17.39 -20.89
CA ALA A 352 -15.39 -18.04 -21.16
C ALA A 352 -15.39 -19.48 -20.63
N PRO A 353 -14.71 -20.42 -21.33
CA PRO A 353 -14.59 -21.79 -20.84
C PRO A 353 -13.79 -21.83 -19.53
N ALA A 354 -14.06 -22.86 -18.71
CA ALA A 354 -13.36 -23.10 -17.45
C ALA A 354 -11.94 -23.66 -17.62
N GLU A 355 -11.53 -23.94 -18.85
CA GLU A 355 -10.21 -24.42 -19.23
C GLU A 355 -9.76 -23.68 -20.49
N ASN A 356 -8.46 -23.39 -20.58
CA ASN A 356 -7.87 -22.70 -21.72
C ASN A 356 -6.66 -23.51 -22.23
N PRO A 357 -6.66 -23.97 -23.50
CA PRO A 357 -5.57 -24.79 -24.03
C PRO A 357 -4.20 -24.11 -24.11
N TRP A 358 -4.15 -22.77 -24.11
CA TRP A 358 -2.89 -22.03 -24.26
C TRP A 358 -2.24 -21.68 -22.91
N SER A 359 -3.03 -21.47 -21.87
CA SER A 359 -2.52 -21.06 -20.56
C SER A 359 -3.52 -21.32 -19.43
N ASP A 360 -3.08 -22.06 -18.42
CA ASP A 360 -3.86 -22.30 -17.19
C ASP A 360 -4.19 -21.01 -16.41
N ASP A 361 -3.39 -19.96 -16.58
CA ASP A 361 -3.60 -18.68 -15.91
C ASP A 361 -4.60 -17.80 -16.70
N ALA A 362 -4.90 -18.12 -17.97
CA ALA A 362 -5.85 -17.39 -18.84
C ALA A 362 -7.30 -17.93 -18.71
N VAL A 363 -7.75 -18.14 -17.48
CA VAL A 363 -9.08 -18.66 -17.13
C VAL A 363 -9.67 -17.83 -15.99
N GLY A 364 -10.97 -17.54 -16.09
CA GLY A 364 -11.67 -16.71 -15.12
C GLY A 364 -11.18 -15.26 -15.19
N ASP A 365 -10.68 -14.72 -14.08
CA ASP A 365 -10.12 -13.38 -14.05
C ASP A 365 -8.77 -13.32 -14.78
N LEU A 366 -8.65 -12.42 -15.76
CA LEU A 366 -7.46 -12.29 -16.59
C LEU A 366 -6.38 -11.37 -16.00
N ARG A 367 -6.61 -10.68 -14.87
CA ARG A 367 -5.59 -9.80 -14.27
C ARG A 367 -4.36 -10.55 -13.82
N LEU A 368 -4.54 -11.77 -13.28
CA LEU A 368 -3.41 -12.66 -12.97
C LEU A 368 -2.58 -12.92 -14.23
N PHE A 369 -3.22 -13.36 -15.32
CA PHE A 369 -2.55 -13.61 -16.59
C PHE A 369 -1.85 -12.37 -17.16
N SER A 370 -2.48 -11.20 -17.05
CA SER A 370 -1.94 -9.92 -17.51
C SER A 370 -0.68 -9.50 -16.75
N MET A 371 -0.65 -9.63 -15.42
CA MET A 371 0.53 -9.19 -14.65
C MET A 371 1.63 -10.24 -14.53
N TYR A 372 1.32 -11.52 -14.69
CA TYR A 372 2.23 -12.63 -14.39
C TYR A 372 2.72 -13.34 -15.65
N THR A 373 4.03 -13.23 -15.89
CA THR A 373 4.73 -13.97 -16.93
C THR A 373 5.62 -15.04 -16.30
N LYS A 374 5.57 -16.26 -16.85
CA LYS A 374 6.45 -17.38 -16.49
C LYS A 374 7.08 -17.98 -17.73
N GLY A 375 8.28 -18.55 -17.60
CA GLY A 375 8.96 -19.20 -18.71
C GLY A 375 10.18 -20.00 -18.28
N THR A 376 10.91 -20.50 -19.28
CA THR A 376 12.15 -21.24 -19.07
C THR A 376 13.29 -20.57 -19.83
N ILE A 377 14.43 -20.40 -19.17
CA ILE A 377 15.65 -19.87 -19.78
C ILE A 377 16.51 -21.04 -20.25
N SER A 378 16.93 -21.01 -21.51
CA SER A 378 17.92 -21.96 -22.02
C SER A 378 19.31 -21.60 -21.49
N SER A 379 19.86 -22.44 -20.63
CA SER A 379 21.21 -22.27 -20.08
C SER A 379 21.97 -23.62 -20.06
N PRO A 380 23.31 -23.59 -20.21
CA PRO A 380 24.14 -24.79 -20.08
C PRO A 380 23.90 -25.47 -18.73
N SER A 381 24.02 -26.80 -18.67
CA SER A 381 23.81 -27.56 -17.43
C SER A 381 24.78 -27.20 -16.29
N SER A 382 25.90 -26.55 -16.61
CA SER A 382 26.88 -26.03 -15.65
C SER A 382 26.59 -24.61 -15.14
N SER A 383 25.49 -23.99 -15.60
CA SER A 383 25.10 -22.65 -15.19
C SER A 383 24.56 -22.64 -13.76
N ASN A 384 25.00 -21.68 -12.94
CA ASN A 384 24.46 -21.46 -11.59
C ASN A 384 23.12 -20.69 -11.59
N TYR A 385 22.69 -20.23 -12.76
CA TYR A 385 21.45 -19.47 -12.94
C TYR A 385 20.21 -20.37 -12.88
N SER A 386 19.11 -19.83 -12.37
CA SER A 386 17.80 -20.48 -12.45
C SER A 386 17.43 -20.79 -13.90
N LYS A 387 16.78 -21.94 -14.12
CA LYS A 387 16.16 -22.27 -15.40
C LYS A 387 14.73 -21.75 -15.50
N GLU A 388 14.09 -21.52 -14.36
CA GLU A 388 12.75 -20.93 -14.30
C GLU A 388 12.85 -19.41 -14.33
N TYR A 389 11.93 -18.80 -15.07
CA TYR A 389 11.79 -17.36 -15.20
C TYR A 389 10.42 -16.90 -14.72
N GLN A 390 10.41 -15.79 -14.00
CA GLN A 390 9.19 -15.11 -13.56
C GLN A 390 9.32 -13.60 -13.70
N GLN A 391 8.22 -12.97 -14.12
CA GLN A 391 8.04 -11.52 -14.06
C GLN A 391 6.61 -11.17 -13.59
N ILE A 392 6.51 -10.26 -12.64
CA ILE A 392 5.31 -9.62 -12.12
C ILE A 392 5.43 -8.12 -12.44
N SER A 393 4.52 -7.60 -13.26
CA SER A 393 4.60 -6.26 -13.86
C SER A 393 4.23 -5.09 -12.92
N LYS A 394 3.94 -5.37 -11.64
CA LYS A 394 3.58 -4.37 -10.62
C LYS A 394 4.77 -3.77 -9.86
N PHE A 395 5.97 -4.34 -10.01
CA PHE A 395 7.16 -3.84 -9.34
C PHE A 395 7.94 -2.87 -10.23
N GLY A 396 8.14 -1.66 -9.72
CA GLY A 396 8.95 -0.63 -10.35
C GLY A 396 9.99 -0.08 -9.40
N ARG A 397 10.59 1.06 -9.76
CA ARG A 397 11.53 1.79 -8.90
C ARG A 397 10.84 2.50 -7.73
N HIS A 398 9.52 2.59 -7.69
CA HIS A 398 8.78 3.25 -6.62
C HIS A 398 7.90 2.24 -5.89
N VAL A 399 7.51 2.56 -4.65
CA VAL A 399 6.57 1.75 -3.89
C VAL A 399 5.22 2.48 -3.85
N PRO A 400 4.15 1.93 -4.45
CA PRO A 400 2.83 2.56 -4.43
C PRO A 400 2.20 2.46 -3.04
N LEU A 401 1.65 3.56 -2.53
CA LEU A 401 0.88 3.59 -1.28
C LEU A 401 -0.63 3.68 -1.54
N TYR A 402 -1.02 4.39 -2.59
CA TYR A 402 -2.41 4.49 -3.03
C TYR A 402 -2.50 4.46 -4.55
N ARG A 403 -3.33 3.58 -5.06
CA ARG A 403 -3.90 3.69 -6.41
C ARG A 403 -5.37 4.08 -6.32
N LYS A 404 -5.88 4.66 -7.40
CA LYS A 404 -7.28 5.06 -7.53
C LYS A 404 -8.22 3.88 -7.26
N THR A 405 -7.99 2.70 -7.84
CA THR A 405 -8.87 1.54 -7.62
C THR A 405 -8.95 1.11 -6.15
N LEU A 406 -7.84 1.20 -5.39
CA LEU A 406 -7.85 0.90 -3.96
C LEU A 406 -8.80 1.83 -3.19
N VAL A 407 -8.83 3.12 -3.55
CA VAL A 407 -9.74 4.10 -2.94
C VAL A 407 -11.19 3.74 -3.24
N TYR A 408 -11.52 3.32 -4.46
CA TYR A 408 -12.87 2.86 -4.79
C TYR A 408 -13.26 1.60 -4.01
N LEU A 409 -12.36 0.62 -3.85
CA LEU A 409 -12.66 -0.60 -3.09
C LEU A 409 -12.81 -0.33 -1.60
N ARG A 410 -12.02 0.58 -1.02
CA ARG A 410 -12.18 1.00 0.38
C ARG A 410 -13.45 1.84 0.57
N TYR A 411 -13.85 2.64 -0.42
CA TYR A 411 -15.16 3.28 -0.45
C TYR A 411 -16.29 2.24 -0.50
N ALA A 412 -16.18 1.19 -1.32
CA ALA A 412 -17.16 0.10 -1.36
C ALA A 412 -17.24 -0.62 0.00
N GLU A 413 -16.10 -0.91 0.64
CA GLU A 413 -16.05 -1.52 1.98
C GLU A 413 -16.76 -0.63 3.01
N ALA A 414 -16.46 0.66 3.01
CA ALA A 414 -17.09 1.64 3.89
C ALA A 414 -18.60 1.76 3.65
N MET A 415 -19.04 1.88 2.39
CA MET A 415 -20.46 1.95 2.03
C MET A 415 -21.22 0.70 2.45
N ASN A 416 -20.66 -0.48 2.18
CA ASN A 416 -21.28 -1.75 2.55
C ASN A 416 -21.51 -1.83 4.06
N ARG A 417 -20.49 -1.51 4.87
CA ARG A 417 -20.58 -1.52 6.33
C ARG A 417 -21.39 -0.35 6.91
N ALA A 418 -21.58 0.72 6.15
CA ALA A 418 -22.50 1.80 6.49
C ALA A 418 -23.98 1.47 6.19
N GLY A 419 -24.28 0.28 5.66
CA GLY A 419 -25.63 -0.18 5.35
C GLY A 419 -26.06 0.03 3.90
N PHE A 420 -25.11 0.24 2.99
CA PHE A 420 -25.34 0.49 1.57
C PHE A 420 -24.75 -0.61 0.66
N PRO A 421 -25.17 -1.88 0.80
CA PRO A 421 -24.58 -3.01 0.05
C PRO A 421 -24.81 -2.93 -1.46
N THR A 422 -25.95 -2.43 -1.94
CA THR A 422 -26.21 -2.32 -3.39
C THR A 422 -25.41 -1.18 -4.03
N THR A 423 -25.16 -0.09 -3.28
CA THR A 423 -24.19 0.93 -3.68
C THR A 423 -22.78 0.35 -3.77
N ALA A 424 -22.34 -0.36 -2.74
CA ALA A 424 -21.02 -0.99 -2.72
C ALA A 424 -20.85 -1.99 -3.86
N PHE A 425 -21.87 -2.80 -4.12
CA PHE A 425 -21.88 -3.73 -5.25
C PHE A 425 -21.87 -3.03 -6.62
N SER A 426 -22.44 -1.84 -6.73
CA SER A 426 -22.38 -1.03 -7.95
C SER A 426 -20.94 -0.61 -8.28
N VAL A 427 -20.09 -0.37 -7.27
CA VAL A 427 -18.64 -0.16 -7.46
C VAL A 427 -17.98 -1.35 -8.14
N LEU A 428 -18.37 -2.57 -7.75
CA LEU A 428 -17.80 -3.81 -8.27
C LEU A 428 -18.33 -4.13 -9.66
N LYS A 429 -19.66 -4.04 -9.88
CA LYS A 429 -20.32 -4.58 -11.06
C LYS A 429 -20.53 -3.58 -12.19
N TYR A 430 -20.99 -2.37 -11.89
CA TYR A 430 -21.51 -1.44 -12.90
C TYR A 430 -20.61 -0.23 -13.13
N GLY A 431 -19.90 0.23 -12.10
CA GLY A 431 -19.22 1.52 -12.08
C GLY A 431 -20.12 2.64 -11.56
N LEU A 432 -19.51 3.75 -11.15
CA LEU A 432 -20.21 4.85 -10.46
C LEU A 432 -20.45 6.02 -11.40
N ASN A 433 -21.70 6.20 -11.80
CA ASN A 433 -22.21 7.37 -12.52
C ASN A 433 -23.70 7.54 -12.21
N LYS A 434 -24.27 8.70 -12.54
CA LYS A 434 -25.66 9.04 -12.24
C LYS A 434 -26.68 8.00 -12.74
N ASP A 435 -26.48 7.47 -13.94
CA ASP A 435 -27.39 6.52 -14.57
C ASP A 435 -27.35 5.17 -13.84
N ASN A 436 -26.16 4.64 -13.57
CA ASN A 436 -25.99 3.40 -12.83
C ASN A 436 -26.55 3.48 -11.42
N ILE A 437 -26.34 4.60 -10.72
CA ILE A 437 -26.93 4.80 -9.39
C ILE A 437 -28.46 4.75 -9.47
N SER A 438 -29.05 5.42 -10.47
CA SER A 438 -30.50 5.46 -10.64
C SER A 438 -31.10 4.11 -11.05
N LEU A 439 -30.35 3.28 -11.77
CA LEU A 439 -30.80 2.00 -12.32
C LEU A 439 -30.62 0.83 -11.34
N TYR A 440 -29.52 0.82 -10.58
CA TYR A 440 -29.07 -0.40 -9.89
C TYR A 440 -28.99 -0.30 -8.36
N VAL A 441 -29.01 0.91 -7.78
CA VAL A 441 -28.98 1.07 -6.33
C VAL A 441 -30.38 1.00 -5.75
N ASP A 442 -30.53 0.30 -4.62
CA ASP A 442 -31.81 0.16 -3.92
C ASP A 442 -32.40 1.52 -3.56
N THR A 443 -33.69 1.72 -3.81
CA THR A 443 -34.36 2.99 -3.55
C THR A 443 -34.34 3.38 -2.07
N ASN A 444 -34.29 2.41 -1.14
CA ASN A 444 -34.15 2.66 0.28
C ASN A 444 -32.75 3.16 0.64
N GLU A 445 -31.71 2.67 -0.03
CA GLU A 445 -30.35 3.21 0.11
C GLU A 445 -30.29 4.66 -0.39
N VAL A 446 -30.89 4.95 -1.54
CA VAL A 446 -30.98 6.32 -2.08
C VAL A 446 -31.69 7.25 -1.11
N LYS A 447 -32.80 6.80 -0.50
CA LYS A 447 -33.51 7.56 0.54
C LYS A 447 -32.68 7.73 1.81
N ALA A 448 -31.96 6.69 2.24
CA ALA A 448 -31.11 6.75 3.43
C ALA A 448 -29.90 7.66 3.25
N ALA A 449 -29.41 7.81 2.02
CA ALA A 449 -28.35 8.74 1.65
C ALA A 449 -28.86 10.16 1.36
N ALA A 450 -30.18 10.39 1.33
CA ALA A 450 -30.76 11.70 1.05
C ALA A 450 -30.27 12.75 2.06
N GLY A 451 -29.83 13.91 1.57
CA GLY A 451 -29.21 14.96 2.39
C GLY A 451 -27.71 14.76 2.64
N THR A 452 -27.11 13.70 2.09
CA THR A 452 -25.65 13.50 2.03
C THR A 452 -25.19 13.58 0.57
N ASN A 453 -23.88 13.75 0.36
CA ASN A 453 -23.30 13.71 -0.98
C ASN A 453 -22.87 12.30 -1.42
N LEU A 454 -23.05 11.27 -0.59
CA LEU A 454 -22.42 9.94 -0.76
C LEU A 454 -22.72 9.23 -2.08
N LEU A 455 -23.81 9.57 -2.76
CA LEU A 455 -24.23 8.97 -4.04
C LEU A 455 -24.20 9.97 -5.21
N THR A 456 -23.60 11.14 -5.02
CA THR A 456 -23.64 12.23 -6.01
C THR A 456 -22.41 12.21 -6.90
N TRP A 457 -22.57 11.71 -8.12
CA TRP A 457 -21.52 11.63 -9.13
C TRP A 457 -21.85 12.59 -10.28
N ASP A 458 -21.02 13.62 -10.46
CA ASP A 458 -21.24 14.66 -11.48
C ASP A 458 -21.14 14.07 -12.89
N GLU A 459 -22.25 14.14 -13.63
CA GLU A 459 -22.39 13.59 -15.00
C GLU A 459 -21.42 14.20 -16.02
N ARG A 460 -20.80 15.35 -15.71
CA ARG A 460 -19.76 15.95 -16.56
C ARG A 460 -18.42 15.22 -16.47
N TYR A 461 -18.18 14.51 -15.37
CA TYR A 461 -16.89 13.88 -15.07
C TYR A 461 -16.99 12.37 -14.87
N PHE A 462 -18.14 11.86 -14.41
CA PHE A 462 -18.40 10.45 -14.18
C PHE A 462 -19.48 9.98 -15.14
N THR A 463 -19.04 9.36 -16.22
CA THR A 463 -19.87 8.94 -17.35
C THR A 463 -19.81 7.43 -17.53
N VAL A 464 -20.72 6.87 -18.32
CA VAL A 464 -20.68 5.46 -18.71
C VAL A 464 -19.43 5.09 -19.52
N ASP A 465 -18.76 6.07 -20.14
CA ASP A 465 -17.61 5.83 -21.03
C ASP A 465 -16.26 5.89 -20.28
N ASN A 466 -16.24 6.39 -19.04
CA ASN A 466 -15.02 6.52 -18.24
C ASN A 466 -15.14 5.89 -16.84
N THR A 467 -16.20 5.13 -16.61
CA THR A 467 -16.39 4.35 -15.38
C THR A 467 -16.85 2.94 -15.74
N ILE A 468 -16.20 1.94 -15.16
CA ILE A 468 -16.62 0.53 -15.23
C ILE A 468 -16.69 -0.05 -13.84
N GLY A 469 -17.41 -1.16 -13.68
CA GLY A 469 -17.29 -1.97 -12.46
C GLY A 469 -15.88 -2.54 -12.36
N ILE A 470 -15.27 -2.48 -11.17
CA ILE A 470 -13.88 -2.94 -10.97
C ILE A 470 -13.72 -4.41 -11.38
N HIS A 471 -14.74 -5.24 -11.16
CA HIS A 471 -14.74 -6.64 -11.57
C HIS A 471 -14.56 -6.80 -13.10
N SER A 472 -15.00 -5.81 -13.88
CA SER A 472 -14.85 -5.84 -15.35
C SER A 472 -13.42 -5.65 -15.82
N ARG A 473 -12.51 -5.18 -14.95
CA ARG A 473 -11.08 -5.01 -15.28
C ARG A 473 -10.38 -6.35 -15.56
N GLY A 474 -10.94 -7.46 -15.10
CA GLY A 474 -10.39 -8.81 -15.30
C GLY A 474 -11.40 -9.88 -15.72
N ALA A 475 -12.69 -9.71 -15.42
CA ALA A 475 -13.75 -10.69 -15.72
C ALA A 475 -14.62 -10.32 -16.94
N GLY A 476 -14.17 -9.39 -17.79
CA GLY A 476 -14.93 -8.93 -18.95
C GLY A 476 -16.19 -8.14 -18.56
N ASN A 477 -17.27 -8.22 -19.33
CA ASN A 477 -18.44 -7.36 -19.13
C ASN A 477 -19.28 -7.78 -17.90
N SER A 478 -18.92 -7.28 -16.72
CA SER A 478 -19.61 -7.67 -15.48
C SER A 478 -21.07 -7.24 -15.44
N ALA A 479 -21.44 -6.14 -16.10
CA ALA A 479 -22.83 -5.70 -16.19
C ALA A 479 -23.72 -6.72 -16.94
N ALA A 480 -23.16 -7.43 -17.93
CA ALA A 480 -23.84 -8.49 -18.67
C ALA A 480 -23.79 -9.87 -17.98
N ASN A 481 -22.99 -10.01 -16.90
CA ASN A 481 -22.86 -11.25 -16.16
C ASN A 481 -24.12 -11.52 -15.31
N ALA A 482 -24.84 -12.59 -15.64
CA ALA A 482 -26.08 -13.00 -14.97
C ALA A 482 -25.83 -13.69 -13.62
N PHE A 483 -24.62 -14.18 -13.37
CA PHE A 483 -24.25 -14.92 -12.17
C PHE A 483 -23.56 -14.05 -11.12
N TYR A 484 -22.94 -12.95 -11.54
CA TYR A 484 -22.37 -11.96 -10.62
C TYR A 484 -23.48 -11.04 -10.10
N VAL A 485 -24.29 -11.52 -9.16
CA VAL A 485 -25.45 -10.79 -8.61
C VAL A 485 -25.52 -10.96 -7.10
N ILE A 486 -26.16 -10.01 -6.41
CA ILE A 486 -26.56 -10.21 -5.01
C ILE A 486 -27.78 -11.14 -5.01
N PRO A 487 -27.71 -12.35 -4.41
CA PRO A 487 -28.86 -13.23 -4.32
C PRO A 487 -29.90 -12.68 -3.34
N SER A 488 -31.11 -13.20 -3.39
CA SER A 488 -32.12 -12.90 -2.37
C SER A 488 -31.69 -13.49 -1.03
N LEU A 489 -31.36 -12.62 -0.07
CA LEU A 489 -30.88 -13.00 1.27
C LEU A 489 -31.89 -12.62 2.35
N ALA A 490 -31.86 -13.33 3.47
CA ALA A 490 -32.89 -13.23 4.52
C ALA A 490 -32.87 -11.88 5.27
N SER A 491 -31.69 -11.25 5.38
CA SER A 491 -31.53 -9.98 6.08
C SER A 491 -30.56 -9.03 5.38
N LEU A 492 -30.63 -7.75 5.77
CA LEU A 492 -29.63 -6.76 5.36
C LEU A 492 -28.23 -7.17 5.82
N ASN A 493 -28.09 -7.74 7.02
CA ASN A 493 -26.79 -8.17 7.54
C ASN A 493 -26.19 -9.31 6.70
N ASP A 494 -27.01 -10.25 6.25
CA ASP A 494 -26.56 -11.32 5.34
C ASP A 494 -26.09 -10.73 4.01
N THR A 495 -26.81 -9.72 3.50
CA THR A 495 -26.44 -8.99 2.28
C THR A 495 -25.12 -8.25 2.45
N ILE A 496 -24.93 -7.56 3.58
CA ILE A 496 -23.68 -6.89 3.92
C ILE A 496 -22.53 -7.89 3.99
N ASN A 497 -22.71 -9.04 4.63
CA ASN A 497 -21.67 -10.06 4.74
C ASN A 497 -21.34 -10.69 3.37
N TYR A 498 -22.35 -10.91 2.52
CA TYR A 498 -22.16 -11.41 1.16
C TYR A 498 -21.34 -10.44 0.32
N VAL A 499 -21.75 -9.16 0.28
CA VAL A 499 -21.03 -8.12 -0.48
C VAL A 499 -19.64 -7.86 0.10
N GLU A 500 -19.45 -7.98 1.43
CA GLU A 500 -18.14 -7.86 2.07
C GLU A 500 -17.16 -8.94 1.60
N ASN A 501 -17.64 -10.17 1.39
CA ASN A 501 -16.81 -11.25 0.83
C ASN A 501 -16.44 -10.95 -0.63
N LEU A 502 -17.38 -10.44 -1.44
CA LEU A 502 -17.08 -10.02 -2.82
C LEU A 502 -16.04 -8.89 -2.86
N ILE A 503 -16.15 -7.89 -1.98
CA ILE A 503 -15.15 -6.81 -1.86
C ILE A 503 -13.80 -7.38 -1.43
N CYS A 504 -13.78 -8.33 -0.49
CA CYS A 504 -12.54 -9.00 -0.06
C CYS A 504 -11.86 -9.75 -1.21
N ASP A 505 -12.63 -10.42 -2.06
CA ASP A 505 -12.11 -11.16 -3.21
C ASP A 505 -11.65 -10.19 -4.30
N GLU A 506 -12.40 -9.10 -4.55
CA GLU A 506 -12.02 -8.07 -5.52
C GLU A 506 -10.75 -7.30 -5.09
N LEU A 507 -10.59 -7.01 -3.79
CA LEU A 507 -9.33 -6.48 -3.23
C LEU A 507 -8.16 -7.43 -3.53
N ALA A 508 -8.34 -8.74 -3.36
CA ALA A 508 -7.29 -9.69 -3.73
C ALA A 508 -6.98 -9.69 -5.22
N LEU A 509 -7.98 -9.71 -6.09
CA LEU A 509 -7.78 -9.75 -7.54
C LEU A 509 -7.12 -8.47 -8.06
N GLU A 510 -7.57 -7.30 -7.60
CA GLU A 510 -7.09 -6.00 -8.09
C GLU A 510 -5.74 -5.60 -7.48
N SER A 511 -5.55 -5.79 -6.17
CA SER A 511 -4.40 -5.27 -5.44
C SER A 511 -3.38 -6.34 -5.01
N ALA A 512 -3.45 -7.54 -5.58
CA ALA A 512 -2.40 -8.55 -5.42
C ALA A 512 -1.02 -7.93 -5.70
N PHE A 513 -0.03 -8.24 -4.84
CA PHE A 513 1.34 -7.74 -4.94
C PHE A 513 1.54 -6.23 -4.68
N GLU A 514 0.59 -5.57 -4.01
CA GLU A 514 0.68 -4.13 -3.68
C GLU A 514 0.83 -3.83 -2.19
N GLY A 515 0.82 -4.84 -1.32
CA GLY A 515 1.12 -4.67 0.11
C GLY A 515 -0.10 -4.50 1.01
N PHE A 516 -1.30 -4.77 0.52
CA PHE A 516 -2.53 -4.55 1.30
C PHE A 516 -3.13 -5.84 1.86
N ARG A 517 -2.85 -6.99 1.25
CA ARG A 517 -3.69 -8.18 1.45
C ARG A 517 -3.79 -8.63 2.90
N PHE A 518 -2.66 -8.79 3.59
CA PHE A 518 -2.65 -9.22 4.99
C PHE A 518 -3.42 -8.25 5.88
N TYR A 519 -3.29 -6.95 5.65
CA TYR A 519 -3.97 -5.92 6.45
C TYR A 519 -5.46 -5.83 6.14
N ASP A 520 -5.89 -6.11 4.92
CA ASP A 520 -7.31 -6.25 4.58
C ASP A 520 -7.92 -7.45 5.31
N LEU A 521 -7.26 -8.61 5.25
CA LEU A 521 -7.70 -9.79 6.01
C LEU A 521 -7.76 -9.52 7.51
N MET A 522 -6.75 -8.81 8.05
CA MET A 522 -6.68 -8.46 9.46
C MET A 522 -7.85 -7.56 9.86
N ARG A 523 -8.11 -6.50 9.09
CA ARG A 523 -9.22 -5.57 9.32
C ARG A 523 -10.57 -6.28 9.28
N LEU A 524 -10.79 -7.12 8.27
CA LEU A 524 -12.02 -7.89 8.10
C LEU A 524 -12.23 -8.90 9.24
N ALA A 525 -11.18 -9.65 9.61
CA ALA A 525 -11.24 -10.64 10.68
C ALA A 525 -11.49 -10.00 12.05
N MET A 526 -10.84 -8.87 12.35
CA MET A 526 -11.08 -8.11 13.58
C MET A 526 -12.52 -7.62 13.67
N ARG A 527 -13.03 -7.05 12.57
CA ARG A 527 -14.40 -6.53 12.48
C ARG A 527 -15.47 -7.62 12.60
N LYS A 528 -15.25 -8.77 11.99
CA LYS A 528 -16.14 -9.94 12.09
C LYS A 528 -16.04 -10.66 13.44
N GLU A 529 -15.05 -10.29 14.26
CA GLU A 529 -14.63 -11.05 15.44
C GLU A 529 -14.33 -12.53 15.13
N ASP A 530 -13.84 -12.78 13.91
CA ASP A 530 -13.59 -14.12 13.38
C ASP A 530 -12.14 -14.26 12.94
N ASN A 531 -11.30 -14.76 13.85
CA ASN A 531 -9.90 -15.04 13.54
C ASN A 531 -9.74 -16.19 12.52
N ALA A 532 -10.72 -17.10 12.42
CA ALA A 532 -10.66 -18.21 11.48
C ALA A 532 -10.78 -17.73 10.03
N PHE A 533 -11.45 -16.60 9.76
CA PHE A 533 -11.50 -15.97 8.45
C PHE A 533 -10.10 -15.71 7.87
N LEU A 534 -9.23 -15.06 8.65
CA LEU A 534 -7.84 -14.78 8.26
C LEU A 534 -7.01 -16.07 8.24
N ALA A 535 -7.14 -16.90 9.29
CA ALA A 535 -6.35 -18.11 9.43
C ALA A 535 -6.59 -19.10 8.29
N THR A 536 -7.84 -19.32 7.88
CA THR A 536 -8.20 -20.23 6.79
C THR A 536 -7.59 -19.79 5.46
N LYS A 537 -7.68 -18.49 5.13
CA LYS A 537 -7.12 -17.99 3.87
C LYS A 537 -5.61 -18.16 3.82
N ILE A 538 -4.90 -17.75 4.88
CA ILE A 538 -3.44 -17.78 4.93
C ILE A 538 -2.89 -19.21 5.01
N ALA A 539 -3.50 -20.09 5.79
CA ALA A 539 -3.13 -21.50 5.89
C ALA A 539 -3.47 -22.30 4.61
N GLY A 540 -4.48 -21.85 3.86
CA GLY A 540 -4.88 -22.42 2.57
C GLY A 540 -4.08 -21.93 1.37
N ARG A 541 -3.05 -21.09 1.55
CA ARG A 541 -2.31 -20.46 0.43
C ARG A 541 -1.75 -21.46 -0.60
N LYS A 542 -1.34 -22.66 -0.15
CA LYS A 542 -0.80 -23.74 -1.00
C LYS A 542 -1.89 -24.59 -1.68
N GLY A 543 -3.15 -24.23 -1.52
CA GLY A 543 -4.31 -24.97 -2.03
C GLY A 543 -4.86 -25.99 -1.03
N ALA A 544 -6.07 -26.48 -1.29
CA ALA A 544 -6.81 -27.34 -0.36
C ALA A 544 -6.09 -28.66 -0.02
N SER A 545 -5.31 -29.21 -0.96
CA SER A 545 -4.53 -30.45 -0.74
C SER A 545 -3.30 -30.27 0.14
N GLN A 546 -2.86 -29.02 0.36
CA GLN A 546 -1.68 -28.65 1.15
C GLN A 546 -2.02 -27.64 2.24
N PHE A 547 -3.23 -27.72 2.80
CA PHE A 547 -3.67 -26.85 3.89
C PHE A 547 -2.77 -27.00 5.12
N ASP A 548 -2.22 -25.88 5.61
CA ASP A 548 -1.31 -25.87 6.75
C ASP A 548 -2.07 -25.78 8.08
N GLN A 549 -2.41 -26.94 8.65
CA GLN A 549 -3.13 -27.01 9.93
C GLN A 549 -2.36 -26.36 11.09
N ALA A 550 -1.03 -26.41 11.08
CA ALA A 550 -0.21 -25.82 12.14
C ALA A 550 -0.25 -24.30 12.08
N LEU A 551 -0.11 -23.73 10.88
CA LEU A 551 -0.25 -22.29 10.65
C LEU A 551 -1.68 -21.81 10.96
N TYR A 552 -2.71 -22.57 10.56
CA TYR A 552 -4.09 -22.28 10.90
C TYR A 552 -4.29 -22.13 12.41
N ASN A 553 -3.90 -23.15 13.18
CA ASN A 553 -4.02 -23.15 14.65
C ASN A 553 -3.26 -21.98 15.28
N LYS A 554 -2.08 -21.65 14.74
CA LYS A 554 -1.28 -20.51 15.19
C LYS A 554 -1.98 -19.17 14.96
N LEU A 555 -2.60 -18.99 13.79
CA LEU A 555 -3.28 -17.76 13.41
C LEU A 555 -4.66 -17.59 14.06
N LEU A 556 -5.21 -18.60 14.73
CA LEU A 556 -6.39 -18.40 15.58
C LEU A 556 -6.08 -17.49 16.79
N ILE A 557 -4.81 -17.39 17.20
CA ILE A 557 -4.36 -16.52 18.28
C ILE A 557 -3.92 -15.18 17.69
N ARG A 558 -4.67 -14.12 17.97
CA ARG A 558 -4.48 -12.79 17.39
C ARG A 558 -3.12 -12.17 17.69
N ASP A 559 -2.52 -12.45 18.84
CA ASP A 559 -1.18 -11.94 19.19
C ASP A 559 -0.10 -12.41 18.22
N ASN A 560 -0.28 -13.58 17.58
CA ASN A 560 0.64 -14.09 16.57
C ASN A 560 0.56 -13.31 15.24
N TRP A 561 -0.41 -12.42 15.06
CA TRP A 561 -0.53 -11.58 13.87
C TRP A 561 0.41 -10.39 13.90
N PHE A 562 1.08 -10.14 15.01
CA PHE A 562 2.00 -9.01 15.16
C PHE A 562 3.44 -9.51 15.26
N LEU A 563 4.37 -8.70 14.76
CA LEU A 563 5.79 -8.96 14.96
C LEU A 563 6.18 -8.64 16.41
N PRO A 564 7.15 -9.37 16.98
CA PRO A 564 7.65 -9.04 18.30
C PRO A 564 8.41 -7.72 18.26
N LEU A 565 8.06 -6.80 19.16
CA LEU A 565 8.95 -5.70 19.53
C LEU A 565 10.05 -6.25 20.42
N LYS A 566 11.30 -5.82 20.20
CA LYS A 566 12.39 -6.12 21.14
C LYS A 566 11.97 -5.59 22.51
N ARG A 567 11.61 -6.51 23.41
CA ARG A 567 11.47 -6.22 24.83
C ARG A 567 12.90 -6.10 25.32
N GLU A 568 13.25 -4.91 25.81
CA GLU A 568 14.56 -4.66 26.40
C GLU A 568 14.89 -5.66 27.51
#